data_AF-A0A416VRL0-F1
#
_entry.id   AF-A0A416VRL0-F1
#
_cell.length_a   1.000
_cell.length_b   1.000
_cell.length_c   1.000
_cell.angle_alpha   90.00
_cell.angle_beta   90.00
_cell.angle_gamma   90.00
#
_symmetry.space_group_name_H-M   'P 1'
#
loop_
_entity.id
_entity.type
_entity.pdbx_description
1 polymer ?
#
loop_
_entity_poly.entity_id
_entity_poly.type
_entity_poly.pdbx_seq_one_letter_code
_entity_poly.pdbx_strand_id
1 'polypeptide(L)'
;MSEWGNICFREGDDFRAGAVLVVDKPLRWTSFDVVNKIRISLRKGYGKIKVGHAGTLDPLATGVVIVCVGKETKKIEEYMGQEKEYVAEITFGHTTPSYDLETSFDEEFPYKHVDRECLERAVQQFVGEIEQFPPSYSAVRVDGVRAYEKARRGDEVEMKSRKVMVREIEILKAELPVVELRIVCSKGTYIRSLAHDLGKACGSGSHLSALRRTRVGDFKVEDAFKMDEIIGVLQENL
;
A
#
# COMPACT_ATOMS: atom_id res chain seq x y z
N MET A 1 10.97 14.01 -24.98
CA MET A 1 10.05 13.57 -23.90
C MET A 1 8.65 13.98 -24.36
N SER A 2 7.64 13.14 -24.14
CA SER A 2 6.24 13.51 -24.45
C SER A 2 5.84 14.75 -23.63
N GLU A 3 4.92 15.56 -24.17
CA GLU A 3 4.36 16.73 -23.47
C GLU A 3 3.59 16.33 -22.19
N TRP A 4 3.27 15.03 -22.07
CA TRP A 4 2.58 14.42 -20.94
C TRP A 4 3.50 13.73 -19.93
N GLY A 5 4.83 13.85 -20.08
CA GLY A 5 5.81 13.18 -19.20
C GLY A 5 5.65 11.66 -19.19
N ASN A 6 5.65 11.04 -18.00
CA ASN A 6 5.55 9.59 -17.81
C ASN A 6 4.13 9.01 -17.91
N ILE A 7 3.15 9.75 -18.46
CA ILE A 7 1.80 9.19 -18.69
C ILE A 7 1.86 8.19 -19.85
N CYS A 8 1.42 6.96 -19.60
CA CYS A 8 1.38 5.91 -20.60
C CYS A 8 0.01 5.87 -21.28
N PHE A 9 -0.11 6.47 -22.45
CA PHE A 9 -1.30 6.39 -23.28
C PHE A 9 -1.35 5.11 -24.10
N ARG A 10 -2.56 4.59 -24.28
CA ARG A 10 -2.81 3.45 -25.16
C ARG A 10 -2.76 3.85 -26.63
N GLU A 11 -3.32 5.01 -26.96
CA GLU A 11 -3.46 5.48 -28.34
C GLU A 11 -3.64 7.01 -28.36
N GLY A 12 -2.87 7.69 -29.23
CA GLY A 12 -3.10 9.07 -29.66
C GLY A 12 -3.21 10.13 -28.56
N ASP A 13 -2.52 9.95 -27.42
CA ASP A 13 -2.57 10.85 -26.26
C ASP A 13 -4.01 11.18 -25.78
N ASP A 14 -4.94 10.24 -25.98
CA ASP A 14 -6.35 10.39 -25.62
C ASP A 14 -6.70 9.61 -24.36
N PHE A 15 -7.04 10.32 -23.29
CA PHE A 15 -7.48 9.70 -22.04
C PHE A 15 -8.74 8.84 -22.21
N ARG A 16 -9.60 9.08 -23.21
CA ARG A 16 -10.77 8.22 -23.50
C ARG A 16 -10.32 6.89 -24.11
N ALA A 17 -9.31 6.91 -24.97
CA ALA A 17 -8.71 5.71 -25.56
C ALA A 17 -7.99 4.85 -24.51
N GLY A 18 -7.50 5.48 -23.44
CA GLY A 18 -7.02 4.83 -22.23
C GLY A 18 -5.62 5.31 -21.83
N ALA A 19 -5.40 5.52 -20.54
CA ALA A 19 -4.09 5.89 -20.01
C ALA A 19 -3.82 5.28 -18.64
N VAL A 20 -2.54 5.06 -18.35
CA VAL A 20 -2.01 4.72 -17.03
C VAL A 20 -1.17 5.89 -16.51
N LEU A 21 -1.46 6.33 -15.29
CA LEU A 21 -0.71 7.35 -14.57
C LEU A 21 -0.14 6.69 -13.32
N VAL A 22 1.17 6.84 -13.10
CA VAL A 22 1.85 6.33 -11.91
C VAL A 22 2.06 7.51 -10.96
N VAL A 23 1.53 7.40 -9.75
CA VAL A 23 1.53 8.51 -8.79
C VAL A 23 2.24 8.10 -7.50
N ASP A 24 3.17 8.94 -7.02
CA ASP A 24 3.70 8.85 -5.66
C ASP A 24 2.68 9.49 -4.69
N LYS A 25 1.87 8.64 -4.06
CA LYS A 25 0.80 9.07 -3.15
C LYS A 25 1.44 9.71 -1.90
N PRO A 26 1.10 10.96 -1.56
CA PRO A 26 1.61 11.59 -0.35
C PRO A 26 1.00 10.98 0.91
N LEU A 27 1.65 11.21 2.05
CA LEU A 27 1.19 10.78 3.36
C LEU A 27 -0.17 11.42 3.69
N ARG A 28 -1.02 10.69 4.42
CA ARG A 28 -2.37 11.07 4.85
C ARG A 28 -3.44 11.15 3.75
N TRP A 29 -3.06 11.06 2.48
CA TRP A 29 -4.02 10.94 1.39
C TRP A 29 -4.52 9.51 1.27
N THR A 30 -5.80 9.31 1.02
CA THR A 30 -6.30 8.01 0.58
C THR A 30 -5.96 7.80 -0.90
N SER A 31 -5.95 6.54 -1.36
CA SER A 31 -5.84 6.25 -2.79
C SER A 31 -7.00 6.85 -3.61
N PHE A 32 -8.16 7.04 -2.97
CA PHE A 32 -9.32 7.67 -3.60
C PHE A 32 -9.15 9.18 -3.74
N ASP A 33 -8.42 9.85 -2.85
CA ASP A 33 -8.11 11.28 -2.98
C ASP A 33 -7.25 11.55 -4.21
N VAL A 34 -6.28 10.68 -4.49
CA VAL A 34 -5.48 10.71 -5.74
C VAL A 34 -6.40 10.60 -6.97
N VAL A 35 -7.26 9.58 -7.00
CA VAL A 35 -8.24 9.38 -8.08
C VAL A 35 -9.16 10.59 -8.24
N ASN A 36 -9.67 11.14 -7.14
CA ASN A 36 -10.57 12.28 -7.16
C ASN A 36 -9.89 13.52 -7.73
N LYS A 37 -8.67 13.81 -7.29
CA LYS A 37 -7.93 14.98 -7.74
C LYS A 37 -7.65 14.91 -9.25
N ILE A 38 -7.15 13.77 -9.74
CA ILE A 38 -6.92 13.55 -11.19
C ILE A 38 -8.23 13.62 -11.97
N ARG A 39 -9.29 12.98 -11.48
CA ARG A 39 -10.62 13.01 -12.11
C ARG A 39 -11.17 14.42 -12.22
N ILE A 40 -10.99 15.26 -11.21
CA ILE A 40 -11.43 16.66 -11.23
C ILE A 40 -10.64 17.44 -12.28
N SER A 41 -9.31 17.29 -12.32
CA SER A 41 -8.46 17.97 -13.31
C SER A 41 -8.84 17.63 -14.75
N LEU A 42 -9.12 16.35 -15.04
CA LEU A 42 -9.50 15.91 -16.38
C LEU A 42 -10.88 16.42 -16.83
N ARG A 43 -11.75 16.89 -15.92
CA ARG A 43 -13.10 17.35 -16.31
C ARG A 43 -13.08 18.52 -17.27
N LYS A 44 -12.08 19.40 -17.19
CA LYS A 44 -11.97 20.61 -18.02
C LYS A 44 -11.90 20.26 -19.52
N GLY A 45 -11.13 19.25 -19.90
CA GLY A 45 -11.00 18.81 -21.31
C GLY A 45 -11.86 17.60 -21.70
N TYR A 46 -12.22 16.74 -20.74
CA TYR A 46 -12.85 15.45 -21.03
C TYR A 46 -14.28 15.28 -20.48
N GLY A 47 -14.76 16.22 -19.68
CA GLY A 47 -16.06 16.10 -19.01
C GLY A 47 -16.10 14.91 -18.06
N LYS A 48 -17.18 14.11 -18.12
CA LYS A 48 -17.33 12.91 -17.27
C LYS A 48 -16.49 11.75 -17.82
N ILE A 49 -15.27 11.60 -17.32
CA ILE A 49 -14.37 10.49 -17.65
C ILE A 49 -14.24 9.49 -16.48
N LYS A 50 -14.06 8.21 -16.81
CA LYS A 50 -13.82 7.15 -15.81
C LYS A 50 -12.37 7.20 -15.35
N VAL A 51 -12.17 7.14 -14.03
CA VAL A 51 -10.86 7.09 -13.36
C VAL A 51 -10.98 6.12 -12.20
N GLY A 52 -10.00 5.25 -12.02
CA GLY A 52 -9.88 4.31 -10.91
C GLY A 52 -8.43 4.01 -10.59
N HIS A 53 -8.16 3.42 -9.43
CA HIS A 53 -6.80 3.00 -9.04
C HIS A 53 -6.68 1.48 -9.00
N ALA A 54 -5.48 0.96 -9.24
CA ALA A 54 -5.17 -0.46 -9.23
C ALA A 54 -4.42 -0.88 -7.97
N GLY A 55 -5.16 -0.90 -6.86
CA GLY A 55 -4.65 -1.36 -5.56
C GLY A 55 -4.61 -0.22 -4.53
N THR A 56 -5.36 -0.40 -3.46
CA THR A 56 -5.40 0.54 -2.35
C THR A 56 -4.05 0.60 -1.65
N LEU A 57 -3.72 1.78 -1.16
CA LEU A 57 -2.61 2.08 -0.29
C LEU A 57 -3.18 2.89 0.89
N ASP A 58 -2.85 2.46 2.10
CA ASP A 58 -3.41 3.02 3.34
C ASP A 58 -3.03 4.51 3.50
N PRO A 59 -3.82 5.31 4.24
CA PRO A 59 -3.56 6.74 4.43
C PRO A 59 -2.15 7.04 4.97
N LEU A 60 -1.69 6.24 5.94
CA LEU A 60 -0.36 6.38 6.56
C LEU A 60 0.79 5.78 5.72
N ALA A 61 0.49 5.16 4.58
CA ALA A 61 1.49 4.70 3.64
C ALA A 61 1.76 5.77 2.55
N THR A 62 2.90 5.69 1.86
CA THR A 62 3.25 6.54 0.71
C THR A 62 3.71 5.70 -0.48
N GLY A 63 3.94 6.30 -1.64
CA GLY A 63 4.51 5.61 -2.79
C GLY A 63 3.49 5.26 -3.88
N VAL A 64 3.85 4.31 -4.72
CA VAL A 64 3.21 4.03 -6.01
C VAL A 64 1.72 3.72 -5.88
N VAL A 65 0.88 4.50 -6.56
CA VAL A 65 -0.51 4.20 -6.88
C VAL A 65 -0.67 4.30 -8.39
N ILE A 66 -1.02 3.17 -9.01
CA ILE A 66 -1.37 3.11 -10.43
C ILE A 66 -2.81 3.63 -10.58
N VAL A 67 -2.99 4.65 -11.41
CA VAL A 67 -4.29 5.24 -11.75
C VAL A 67 -4.58 4.97 -13.22
N CYS A 68 -5.71 4.31 -13.48
CA CYS A 68 -6.18 4.01 -14.82
C CYS A 68 -7.28 5.01 -15.20
N VAL A 69 -7.24 5.49 -16.45
CA VAL A 69 -8.21 6.45 -16.99
C VAL A 69 -8.85 5.90 -18.27
N GLY A 70 -10.12 6.23 -18.50
CA GLY A 70 -10.85 5.87 -19.72
C GLY A 70 -10.98 4.36 -19.92
N LYS A 71 -10.68 3.85 -21.12
CA LYS A 71 -10.75 2.41 -21.41
C LYS A 71 -9.76 1.59 -20.57
N GLU A 72 -8.70 2.20 -20.05
CA GLU A 72 -7.69 1.51 -19.25
C GLU A 72 -8.22 1.07 -17.89
N THR A 73 -9.31 1.67 -17.39
CA THR A 73 -9.96 1.20 -16.15
C THR A 73 -10.44 -0.26 -16.23
N LYS A 74 -10.58 -0.81 -17.44
CA LYS A 74 -10.96 -2.21 -17.65
C LYS A 74 -9.84 -3.19 -17.28
N LYS A 75 -8.59 -2.73 -17.18
CA LYS A 75 -7.41 -3.54 -16.85
C LYS A 75 -6.96 -3.41 -15.38
N ILE A 76 -7.74 -2.72 -14.53
CA ILE A 76 -7.40 -2.51 -13.12
C ILE A 76 -7.03 -3.82 -12.40
N GLU A 77 -7.77 -4.90 -12.65
CA GLU A 77 -7.51 -6.20 -12.03
C GLU A 77 -6.16 -6.82 -12.45
N GLU A 78 -5.70 -6.55 -13.67
CA GLU A 78 -4.40 -7.02 -14.16
C GLU A 78 -3.27 -6.36 -13.36
N TYR A 79 -3.31 -5.03 -13.22
CA TYR A 79 -2.35 -4.26 -12.42
C TYR A 79 -2.42 -4.61 -10.93
N MET A 80 -3.64 -4.81 -10.39
CA MET A 80 -3.82 -5.26 -9.00
C MET A 80 -3.19 -6.63 -8.75
N GLY A 81 -3.20 -7.50 -9.77
CA GLY A 81 -2.58 -8.83 -9.76
C GLY A 81 -1.06 -8.83 -9.66
N GLN A 82 -0.40 -7.73 -10.01
CA GLN A 82 1.06 -7.65 -10.04
C GLN A 82 1.67 -7.69 -8.64
N GLU A 83 2.90 -8.18 -8.60
CA GLU A 83 3.77 -8.13 -7.44
C GLU A 83 4.00 -6.70 -6.97
N LYS A 84 4.23 -6.54 -5.67
CA LYS A 84 4.45 -5.23 -5.04
C LYS A 84 5.70 -5.30 -4.19
N GLU A 85 6.42 -4.20 -4.16
CA GLU A 85 7.56 -4.00 -3.28
C GLU A 85 7.26 -2.86 -2.31
N TYR A 86 7.66 -3.08 -1.06
CA TYR A 86 7.51 -2.12 0.01
C TYR A 86 8.82 -1.96 0.77
N VAL A 87 9.07 -0.74 1.24
CA VAL A 87 9.96 -0.47 2.36
C VAL A 87 9.07 -0.20 3.58
N ALA A 88 9.25 -0.99 4.63
CA ALA A 88 8.42 -0.99 5.82
C ALA A 88 9.29 -0.68 7.04
N GLU A 89 8.90 0.34 7.80
CA GLU A 89 9.47 0.64 9.12
C GLU A 89 8.57 0.01 10.19
N ILE A 90 9.15 -0.85 11.02
CA ILE A 90 8.43 -1.59 12.06
C ILE A 90 9.04 -1.22 13.40
N THR A 91 8.19 -0.80 14.33
CA THR A 91 8.61 -0.40 15.67
C THR A 91 8.18 -1.46 16.69
N PHE A 92 9.14 -1.97 17.44
CA PHE A 92 8.96 -2.93 18.53
C PHE A 92 8.63 -2.25 19.86
N GLY A 93 8.04 -3.03 20.75
CA GLY A 93 7.73 -2.66 22.13
C GLY A 93 6.30 -2.19 22.35
N HIS A 94 5.51 -2.00 21.29
CA HIS A 94 4.10 -1.65 21.40
C HIS A 94 3.30 -2.27 20.24
N THR A 95 2.04 -2.59 20.51
CA THR A 95 1.05 -2.93 19.48
C THR A 95 0.00 -1.83 19.36
N THR A 96 -0.82 -1.94 18.31
CA THR A 96 -2.02 -1.12 18.11
C THR A 96 -3.13 -2.00 17.53
N PRO A 97 -4.42 -1.69 17.76
CA PRO A 97 -5.52 -2.46 17.19
C PRO A 97 -5.55 -2.49 15.65
N SER A 98 -5.01 -1.45 15.01
CA SER A 98 -4.94 -1.31 13.55
C SER A 98 -3.65 -1.86 12.93
N TYR A 99 -2.70 -2.30 13.77
CA TYR A 99 -1.34 -2.73 13.42
C TYR A 99 -0.48 -1.64 12.74
N ASP A 100 -0.94 -0.39 12.77
CA ASP A 100 -0.21 0.81 12.39
C ASP A 100 -0.55 1.96 13.36
N LEU A 101 -0.20 3.19 13.00
CA LEU A 101 -0.42 4.38 13.84
C LEU A 101 -1.79 5.05 13.62
N GLU A 102 -2.78 4.41 12.97
CA GLU A 102 -4.14 4.96 12.87
C GLU A 102 -4.87 4.94 14.22
N THR A 103 -4.45 4.08 15.14
CA THR A 103 -5.01 3.95 16.49
C THR A 103 -3.93 4.09 17.56
N SER A 104 -4.33 4.47 18.77
CA SER A 104 -3.44 4.50 19.93
C SER A 104 -2.87 3.12 20.27
N PHE A 105 -1.75 3.10 20.99
CA PHE A 105 -1.17 1.88 21.54
C PHE A 105 -2.14 1.18 22.50
N ASP A 106 -2.20 -0.14 22.45
CA ASP A 106 -3.04 -0.98 23.30
C ASP A 106 -2.25 -1.82 24.31
N GLU A 107 -1.03 -2.25 23.97
CA GLU A 107 -0.18 -3.06 24.84
C GLU A 107 1.31 -2.71 24.66
N GLU A 108 2.09 -2.85 25.74
CA GLU A 108 3.54 -2.60 25.80
C GLU A 108 4.29 -3.93 26.04
N PHE A 109 5.44 -4.09 25.38
CA PHE A 109 6.24 -5.31 25.40
C PHE A 109 7.72 -5.00 25.62
N PRO A 110 8.47 -5.85 26.35
CA PRO A 110 9.92 -5.83 26.30
C PRO A 110 10.41 -6.06 24.85
N TYR A 111 11.42 -5.31 24.40
CA TYR A 111 12.01 -5.49 23.07
C TYR A 111 13.55 -5.56 23.08
N LYS A 112 14.20 -5.27 24.20
CA LYS A 112 15.67 -5.22 24.29
C LYS A 112 16.35 -6.57 24.05
N HIS A 113 15.60 -7.66 24.14
CA HIS A 113 16.06 -9.02 23.84
C HIS A 113 16.00 -9.35 22.34
N VAL A 114 15.36 -8.51 21.52
CA VAL A 114 15.32 -8.68 20.07
C VAL A 114 16.64 -8.16 19.52
N ASP A 115 17.38 -9.03 18.84
CA ASP A 115 18.64 -8.71 18.19
C ASP A 115 18.60 -9.07 16.70
N ARG A 116 19.70 -8.81 15.99
CA ARG A 116 19.81 -9.07 14.56
C ARG A 116 19.58 -10.56 14.23
N GLU A 117 20.13 -11.46 15.04
CA GLU A 117 20.00 -12.90 14.81
C GLU A 117 18.56 -13.39 15.02
N CYS A 118 17.88 -12.86 16.04
CA CYS A 118 16.46 -13.07 16.27
C CYS A 118 15.62 -12.61 15.08
N LEU A 119 15.87 -11.38 14.60
CA LEU A 119 15.18 -10.83 13.42
C LEU A 119 15.40 -11.69 12.18
N GLU A 120 16.65 -12.09 11.91
CA GLU A 120 16.99 -12.94 10.77
C GLU A 120 16.26 -14.28 10.81
N ARG A 121 16.19 -14.94 11.97
CA ARG A 121 15.40 -16.18 12.13
C ARG A 121 13.90 -15.94 11.99
N ALA A 122 13.39 -14.83 12.50
CA ALA A 122 11.98 -14.50 12.47
C ALA A 122 11.51 -14.21 11.03
N VAL A 123 12.23 -13.38 10.27
CA VAL A 123 11.83 -13.01 8.90
C VAL A 123 11.76 -14.21 7.96
N GLN A 124 12.62 -15.22 8.13
CA GLN A 124 12.61 -16.43 7.29
C GLN A 124 11.29 -17.21 7.38
N GLN A 125 10.57 -17.13 8.49
CA GLN A 125 9.27 -17.78 8.66
C GLN A 125 8.17 -17.14 7.79
N PHE A 126 8.39 -15.90 7.36
CA PHE A 126 7.44 -15.15 6.56
C PHE A 126 7.76 -15.18 5.07
N VAL A 127 8.86 -15.80 4.65
CA VAL A 127 9.22 -15.97 3.23
C VAL A 127 8.59 -17.26 2.68
N GLY A 128 7.93 -17.16 1.53
CA GLY A 128 7.20 -18.23 0.88
C GLY A 128 5.69 -18.04 0.91
N GLU A 129 4.96 -19.14 0.77
CA GLU A 129 3.50 -19.15 0.94
C GLU A 129 3.17 -19.16 2.43
N ILE A 130 2.44 -18.13 2.88
CA ILE A 130 2.04 -17.98 4.29
C ILE A 130 0.53 -17.76 4.39
N GLU A 131 -0.04 -18.16 5.52
CA GLU A 131 -1.38 -17.75 5.90
C GLU A 131 -1.34 -16.44 6.67
N GLN A 132 -2.17 -15.50 6.28
CA GLN A 132 -2.25 -14.21 6.93
C GLN A 132 -3.71 -13.89 7.28
N PHE A 133 -3.91 -13.37 8.48
CA PHE A 133 -5.15 -12.73 8.87
C PHE A 133 -5.08 -11.26 8.46
N PRO A 134 -5.97 -10.80 7.56
CA PRO A 134 -6.11 -9.38 7.29
C PRO A 134 -6.36 -8.59 8.59
N PRO A 135 -5.87 -7.34 8.71
CA PRO A 135 -6.23 -6.51 9.85
C PRO A 135 -7.72 -6.20 9.80
N SER A 136 -8.35 -6.06 10.96
CA SER A 136 -9.76 -5.65 11.11
C SER A 136 -10.01 -4.29 10.42
N TYR A 137 -9.02 -3.39 10.46
CA TYR A 137 -9.00 -2.12 9.72
C TYR A 137 -8.55 -2.30 8.26
N SER A 138 -9.30 -3.09 7.48
CA SER A 138 -9.03 -3.33 6.06
C SER A 138 -10.26 -3.10 5.17
N ALA A 139 -10.03 -2.99 3.85
CA ALA A 139 -11.09 -2.84 2.86
C ALA A 139 -11.84 -4.15 2.51
N VAL A 140 -11.46 -5.27 3.14
CA VAL A 140 -12.14 -6.57 2.96
C VAL A 140 -13.60 -6.44 3.37
N ARG A 141 -14.51 -7.07 2.63
CA ARG A 141 -15.92 -7.11 3.00
C ARG A 141 -16.20 -8.34 3.86
N VAL A 142 -16.84 -8.13 5.01
CA VAL A 142 -17.34 -9.16 5.93
C VAL A 142 -18.84 -8.92 6.07
N ASP A 143 -19.65 -9.88 5.64
CA ASP A 143 -21.12 -9.77 5.54
C ASP A 143 -21.61 -8.56 4.73
N GLY A 144 -20.93 -8.28 3.61
CA GLY A 144 -21.29 -7.18 2.71
C GLY A 144 -20.81 -5.78 3.14
N VAL A 145 -20.36 -5.60 4.38
CA VAL A 145 -19.82 -4.34 4.93
C VAL A 145 -18.29 -4.40 4.97
N ARG A 146 -17.60 -3.27 4.77
CA ARG A 146 -16.14 -3.25 4.86
C ARG A 146 -15.67 -3.42 6.31
N ALA A 147 -14.64 -4.23 6.53
CA ALA A 147 -14.12 -4.57 7.84
C ALA A 147 -13.75 -3.31 8.66
N TYR A 148 -13.10 -2.33 8.03
CA TYR A 148 -12.76 -1.07 8.73
C TYR A 148 -13.99 -0.29 9.21
N GLU A 149 -15.14 -0.40 8.54
CA GLU A 149 -16.37 0.30 8.95
C GLU A 149 -16.96 -0.33 10.20
N LYS A 150 -16.90 -1.66 10.31
CA LYS A 150 -17.28 -2.42 11.52
C LYS A 150 -16.31 -2.14 12.67
N ALA A 151 -15.00 -2.26 12.42
CA ALA A 151 -13.97 -2.03 13.43
C ALA A 151 -14.04 -0.61 14.06
N ARG A 152 -14.29 0.42 13.25
CA ARG A 152 -14.47 1.80 13.74
C ARG A 152 -15.73 2.00 14.60
N ARG A 153 -16.72 1.11 14.51
CA ARG A 153 -17.91 1.11 15.37
C ARG A 153 -17.69 0.33 16.68
N GLY A 154 -16.54 -0.33 16.82
CA GLY A 154 -16.23 -1.22 17.95
C GLY A 154 -16.81 -2.63 17.79
N ASP A 155 -17.33 -2.99 16.60
CA ASP A 155 -17.83 -4.33 16.34
C ASP A 155 -16.66 -5.31 16.20
N GLU A 156 -16.78 -6.50 16.80
CA GLU A 156 -15.82 -7.57 16.61
C GLU A 156 -15.89 -8.09 15.17
N VAL A 157 -14.76 -8.11 14.47
CA VAL A 157 -14.69 -8.55 13.06
C VAL A 157 -13.90 -9.84 12.97
N GLU A 158 -14.60 -10.95 12.74
CA GLU A 158 -13.96 -12.24 12.49
C GLU A 158 -13.35 -12.26 11.08
N MET A 159 -12.03 -12.17 11.00
CA MET A 159 -11.30 -12.18 9.73
C MET A 159 -10.92 -13.62 9.35
N LYS A 160 -11.27 -14.04 8.13
CA LYS A 160 -10.79 -15.31 7.58
C LYS A 160 -9.34 -15.18 7.14
N SER A 161 -8.52 -16.18 7.46
CA SER A 161 -7.16 -16.26 6.94
C SER A 161 -7.17 -16.40 5.42
N ARG A 162 -6.08 -15.95 4.79
CA ARG A 162 -5.86 -16.12 3.36
C ARG A 162 -4.41 -16.42 3.07
N LYS A 163 -4.18 -17.24 2.04
CA LYS A 163 -2.85 -17.52 1.53
C LYS A 163 -2.33 -16.35 0.73
N VAL A 164 -1.11 -15.94 1.03
CA VAL A 164 -0.35 -14.91 0.31
C VAL A 164 1.06 -15.43 0.06
N MET A 165 1.77 -14.81 -0.88
CA MET A 165 3.14 -15.17 -1.21
C MET A 165 4.03 -13.97 -0.91
N VAL A 166 4.98 -14.16 -0.01
CA VAL A 166 6.07 -13.21 0.23
C VAL A 166 7.30 -13.81 -0.42
N ARG A 167 7.78 -13.19 -1.50
CA ARG A 167 8.92 -13.73 -2.23
C ARG A 167 10.23 -13.48 -1.52
N GLU A 168 10.34 -12.31 -0.89
CA GLU A 168 11.59 -11.83 -0.36
C GLU A 168 11.33 -10.86 0.79
N ILE A 169 12.15 -10.99 1.83
CA ILE A 169 12.28 -10.01 2.91
C ILE A 169 13.77 -9.78 3.09
N GLU A 170 14.18 -8.52 3.00
CA GLU A 170 15.54 -8.07 3.24
C GLU A 170 15.55 -7.08 4.41
N ILE A 171 16.43 -7.30 5.38
CA ILE A 171 16.58 -6.38 6.53
C ILE A 171 17.55 -5.27 6.15
N LEU A 172 16.99 -4.10 5.81
CA LEU A 172 17.75 -2.89 5.46
C LEU A 172 18.38 -2.24 6.69
N LYS A 173 17.63 -2.22 7.80
CA LYS A 173 18.06 -1.60 9.07
C LYS A 173 17.54 -2.40 10.27
N ALA A 174 18.37 -2.57 11.29
CA ALA A 174 18.01 -3.28 12.53
C ALA A 174 18.50 -2.51 13.77
N GLU A 175 17.92 -1.34 14.03
CA GLU A 175 18.30 -0.45 15.13
C GLU A 175 17.13 -0.27 16.11
N LEU A 176 17.04 -1.15 17.11
CA LEU A 176 15.86 -1.18 17.97
C LEU A 176 15.59 0.13 18.73
N PRO A 177 14.30 0.47 18.93
CA PRO A 177 13.12 -0.35 18.63
C PRO A 177 12.70 -0.39 17.15
N VAL A 178 13.43 0.26 16.24
CA VAL A 178 13.02 0.44 14.85
C VAL A 178 13.80 -0.48 13.89
N VAL A 179 13.08 -1.21 13.05
CA VAL A 179 13.67 -2.01 11.97
C VAL A 179 13.09 -1.58 10.63
N GLU A 180 13.90 -1.66 9.58
CA GLU A 180 13.47 -1.37 8.22
C GLU A 180 13.64 -2.62 7.35
N LEU A 181 12.56 -3.02 6.68
CA LEU A 181 12.51 -4.19 5.81
C LEU A 181 12.13 -3.79 4.39
N ARG A 182 12.82 -4.34 3.40
CA ARG A 182 12.32 -4.40 2.02
C ARG A 182 11.54 -5.70 1.85
N ILE A 183 10.32 -5.62 1.36
CA ILE A 183 9.40 -6.75 1.25
C ILE A 183 8.85 -6.82 -0.18
N VAL A 184 9.01 -7.97 -0.84
CA VAL A 184 8.43 -8.27 -2.15
C VAL A 184 7.34 -9.31 -1.99
N CYS A 185 6.12 -8.98 -2.39
CA CYS A 185 4.97 -9.85 -2.13
C CYS A 185 3.87 -9.78 -3.19
N SER A 186 3.02 -10.81 -3.20
CA SER A 186 1.88 -10.91 -4.09
C SER A 186 0.71 -10.01 -3.64
N LYS A 187 -0.30 -9.91 -4.50
CA LYS A 187 -1.55 -9.20 -4.16
C LYS A 187 -2.18 -9.77 -2.89
N GLY A 188 -2.77 -8.88 -2.09
CA GLY A 188 -3.47 -9.29 -0.86
C GLY A 188 -2.56 -9.52 0.35
N THR A 189 -1.25 -9.32 0.23
CA THR A 189 -0.38 -9.27 1.42
C THR A 189 -0.62 -7.98 2.19
N TYR A 190 -0.92 -8.08 3.49
CA TYR A 190 -0.93 -6.94 4.41
C TYR A 190 0.40 -6.83 5.12
N ILE A 191 1.13 -5.75 4.85
CA ILE A 191 2.39 -5.46 5.54
C ILE A 191 2.15 -5.15 7.02
N ARG A 192 0.99 -4.58 7.36
CA ARG A 192 0.55 -4.36 8.75
C ARG A 192 0.45 -5.66 9.56
N SER A 193 -0.21 -6.68 9.02
CA SER A 193 -0.26 -7.99 9.67
C SER A 193 1.13 -8.62 9.79
N LEU A 194 1.96 -8.52 8.74
CA LEU A 194 3.35 -9.00 8.78
C LEU A 194 4.16 -8.30 9.88
N ALA A 195 4.00 -6.99 10.04
CA ALA A 195 4.66 -6.22 11.10
C ALA A 195 4.24 -6.67 12.50
N HIS A 196 2.96 -6.91 12.72
CA HIS A 196 2.45 -7.42 13.99
C HIS A 196 2.91 -8.87 14.28
N ASP A 197 2.85 -9.74 13.27
CA ASP A 197 3.22 -11.15 13.42
C ASP A 197 4.74 -11.32 13.61
N LEU A 198 5.55 -10.44 13.01
CA LEU A 198 7.00 -10.39 13.24
C LEU A 198 7.32 -10.09 14.72
N GLY A 199 6.58 -9.18 15.35
CA GLY A 199 6.69 -8.88 16.78
C GLY A 199 6.51 -10.12 17.63
N LYS A 200 5.42 -10.85 17.37
CA LYS A 200 5.10 -12.12 18.05
C LYS A 200 6.20 -13.17 17.84
N ALA A 201 6.69 -13.32 16.61
CA ALA A 201 7.75 -14.26 16.29
C ALA A 201 9.08 -13.96 17.02
N CYS A 202 9.32 -12.69 17.35
CA CYS A 202 10.47 -12.27 18.16
C CYS A 202 10.22 -12.30 19.67
N GLY A 203 9.04 -12.78 20.12
CA GLY A 203 8.66 -12.78 21.53
C GLY A 203 8.44 -11.38 22.11
N SER A 204 7.90 -10.46 21.30
CA SER A 204 7.57 -9.08 21.67
C SER A 204 6.24 -8.67 21.01
N GLY A 205 5.96 -7.37 20.96
CA GLY A 205 4.92 -6.76 20.15
C GLY A 205 5.51 -5.69 19.23
N SER A 206 4.91 -5.52 18.07
CA SER A 206 5.31 -4.48 17.11
C SER A 206 4.15 -4.01 16.25
N HIS A 207 4.34 -2.87 15.62
CA HIS A 207 3.41 -2.26 14.68
C HIS A 207 4.17 -1.63 13.52
N LEU A 208 3.46 -1.37 12.42
CA LEU A 208 3.99 -0.68 11.26
C LEU A 208 4.00 0.84 11.51
N SER A 209 5.18 1.45 11.68
CA SER A 209 5.32 2.88 11.94
C SER A 209 5.40 3.72 10.66
N ALA A 210 5.95 3.16 9.58
CA ALA A 210 5.93 3.77 8.25
C ALA A 210 5.87 2.71 7.14
N LEU A 211 5.25 3.07 6.01
CA LEU A 211 5.18 2.21 4.83
C LEU A 211 5.34 3.02 3.56
N ARG A 212 6.23 2.56 2.67
CA ARG A 212 6.37 3.09 1.32
C ARG A 212 6.28 1.97 0.30
N ARG A 213 5.31 2.04 -0.62
CA ARG A 213 5.25 1.14 -1.78
C ARG A 213 6.17 1.67 -2.87
N THR A 214 7.33 1.07 -3.04
CA THR A 214 8.35 1.49 -4.01
C THR A 214 8.04 1.01 -5.43
N ARG A 215 7.28 -0.09 -5.58
CA ARG A 215 7.01 -0.69 -6.89
C ARG A 215 5.69 -1.45 -6.94
N VAL A 216 5.06 -1.46 -8.12
CA VAL A 216 3.98 -2.38 -8.52
C VAL A 216 4.30 -2.92 -9.90
N GLY A 217 4.58 -4.21 -10.03
CA GLY A 217 5.08 -4.81 -11.26
C GLY A 217 6.33 -4.10 -11.78
N ASP A 218 6.21 -3.49 -12.97
CA ASP A 218 7.28 -2.71 -13.60
C ASP A 218 7.22 -1.21 -13.27
N PHE A 219 6.17 -0.75 -12.58
CA PHE A 219 5.97 0.65 -12.23
C PHE A 219 6.67 0.98 -10.92
N LYS A 220 7.71 1.82 -10.99
CA LYS A 220 8.52 2.20 -9.85
C LYS A 220 8.23 3.62 -9.38
N VAL A 221 8.59 3.91 -8.14
CA VAL A 221 8.32 5.21 -7.52
C VAL A 221 9.20 6.32 -8.07
N GLU A 222 10.38 5.99 -8.59
CA GLU A 222 11.29 6.94 -9.22
C GLU A 222 10.72 7.52 -10.52
N ASP A 223 9.86 6.76 -11.20
CA ASP A 223 9.18 7.17 -12.43
C ASP A 223 7.78 7.76 -12.16
N ALA A 224 7.34 7.76 -10.90
CA ALA A 224 6.02 8.20 -10.51
C ALA A 224 5.95 9.72 -10.36
N PHE A 225 4.84 10.31 -10.78
CA PHE A 225 4.61 11.72 -10.56
C PHE A 225 4.26 12.01 -9.10
N LYS A 226 4.81 13.09 -8.55
CA LYS A 226 4.19 13.72 -7.38
C LYS A 226 2.84 14.33 -7.78
N MET A 227 1.99 14.51 -6.79
CA MET A 227 0.65 15.07 -7.02
C MET A 227 0.69 16.47 -7.66
N ASP A 228 1.60 17.35 -7.28
CA ASP A 228 1.64 18.69 -7.87
C ASP A 228 2.16 18.66 -9.31
N GLU A 229 3.12 17.78 -9.61
CA GLU A 229 3.69 17.60 -10.95
C GLU A 229 2.63 17.12 -11.94
N ILE A 230 1.88 16.06 -11.59
CA ILE A 230 0.84 15.53 -12.50
C ILE A 230 -0.29 16.52 -12.71
N ILE A 231 -0.59 17.34 -11.71
CA ILE A 231 -1.63 18.37 -11.83
C ILE A 231 -1.15 19.50 -12.73
N GLY A 232 0.12 19.90 -12.64
CA GLY A 232 0.74 20.85 -13.58
C GLY A 232 0.67 20.34 -15.02
N VAL A 233 1.13 19.11 -15.26
CA VAL A 233 1.08 18.47 -16.60
C VAL A 233 -0.35 18.44 -17.15
N LEU A 234 -1.34 18.05 -16.33
CA LEU A 234 -2.73 18.05 -16.77
C LEU A 234 -3.27 19.46 -17.03
N GLN A 235 -2.85 20.48 -16.28
CA GLN A 235 -3.35 21.85 -16.48
C GLN A 235 -2.75 22.52 -17.72
N GLU A 236 -1.49 22.21 -18.05
CA GLU A 236 -0.78 22.77 -19.20
C GLU A 236 -1.31 22.20 -20.53
N ASN A 237 -1.76 20.94 -20.52
CA ASN A 237 -2.15 20.22 -21.73
C ASN A 237 -3.69 20.06 -21.92
N LEU A 238 -4.53 20.62 -21.03
CA LEU A 238 -6.02 20.59 -21.09
C LEU A 238 -6.68 21.96 -21.19
#